data_AF-A0A1Y5MT72-F1
#
_entry.id   AF-A0A1Y5MT72-F1
#
_cell.length_a   1.000
_cell.length_b   1.000
_cell.length_c   1.000
_cell.angle_alpha   90.00
_cell.angle_beta   90.00
_cell.angle_gamma   90.00
#
_symmetry.space_group_name_H-M   'P 1'
#
loop_
_entity.id
_entity.type
_entity.pdbx_description
1 polymer ?
#
loop_
_entity_poly.entity_id
_entity_poly.type
_entity_poly.pdbx_seq_one_letter_code
_entity_poly.pdbx_strand_id
1 'polypeptide(L)'
;MSDNLQNGYAICFNSWLFDERIQNELRLLLIISSLSAKEGYCYANNDYLAGKLNKTSVWVSSAISKLKKYGYIETELQKFGAVVTNRKIKLLALNNEEQPPLKNPLTADKENLNAVKENFNGDAEIFEPPYNVCARNNNN
;
A
#
# COMPACT_ATOMS: atom_id res chain seq x y z
N MET A 1 9.63 -19.42 4.95
CA MET A 1 9.76 -18.07 4.37
C MET A 1 10.74 -17.25 5.20
N SER A 2 11.96 -17.07 4.71
CA SER A 2 12.93 -16.14 5.27
C SER A 2 12.89 -14.83 4.47
N ASP A 3 11.76 -14.12 4.54
CA ASP A 3 11.66 -12.79 3.93
C ASP A 3 12.09 -11.77 4.99
N ASN A 4 13.27 -11.20 4.77
CA ASN A 4 13.84 -10.19 5.65
C ASN A 4 13.10 -8.86 5.41
N LEU A 5 11.99 -8.68 6.11
CA LEU A 5 11.23 -7.41 6.15
C LEU A 5 12.08 -6.20 6.58
N GLN A 6 13.23 -6.41 7.23
CA GLN A 6 14.09 -5.36 7.78
C GLN A 6 14.83 -4.56 6.69
N ASN A 7 15.00 -5.14 5.50
CA ASN A 7 15.64 -4.50 4.35
C ASN A 7 14.68 -4.30 3.17
N GLY A 8 13.38 -4.52 3.37
CA GLY A 8 12.35 -4.35 2.35
C GLY A 8 11.71 -2.96 2.35
N TYR A 9 10.80 -2.75 1.39
CA TYR A 9 9.91 -1.59 1.37
C TYR A 9 8.45 -2.05 1.30
N ALA A 10 7.53 -1.16 1.65
CA ALA A 10 6.10 -1.33 1.48
C ALA A 10 5.55 -0.14 0.70
N ILE A 11 4.49 -0.36 -0.09
CA ILE A 11 3.75 0.74 -0.72
C ILE A 11 2.63 1.14 0.24
N CYS A 12 2.49 2.44 0.47
CA CYS A 12 1.36 3.03 1.19
C CYS A 12 0.71 4.07 0.29
N PHE A 13 -0.50 3.81 -0.18
CA PHE A 13 -1.25 4.84 -0.89
C PHE A 13 -1.79 5.87 0.09
N ASN A 14 -1.85 7.13 -0.30
CA ASN A 14 -2.46 8.19 0.52
C ASN A 14 -3.91 7.86 0.88
N SER A 15 -4.64 7.22 -0.04
CA SER A 15 -6.01 6.74 0.21
C SER A 15 -6.10 5.68 1.31
N TRP A 16 -5.01 4.96 1.61
CA TRP A 16 -4.96 4.02 2.74
C TRP A 16 -4.55 4.74 4.02
N LEU A 17 -3.59 5.65 3.92
CA LEU A 17 -3.04 6.40 5.04
C LEU A 17 -4.09 7.25 5.75
N PHE A 18 -4.95 7.90 4.97
CA PHE A 18 -6.00 8.81 5.47
C PHE A 18 -7.35 8.12 5.72
N ASP A 19 -7.44 6.80 5.57
CA ASP A 19 -8.69 6.08 5.79
C ASP A 19 -8.82 5.59 7.23
N GLU A 20 -9.62 6.31 8.01
CA GLU A 20 -9.89 6.01 9.43
C GLU A 20 -10.50 4.62 9.62
N ARG A 21 -11.19 4.06 8.62
CA ARG A 21 -11.86 2.75 8.73
C ARG A 21 -10.86 1.62 8.93
N ILE A 22 -9.62 1.78 8.48
CA ILE A 22 -8.56 0.77 8.55
C ILE A 22 -7.36 1.17 9.39
N GLN A 23 -7.45 2.22 10.21
CA GLN A 23 -6.33 2.73 11.00
C GLN A 23 -5.64 1.62 11.83
N ASN A 24 -6.42 0.73 12.43
CA ASN A 24 -5.91 -0.40 13.23
C ASN A 24 -5.24 -1.48 12.37
N GLU A 25 -5.69 -1.65 11.14
CA GLU A 25 -5.24 -2.68 10.20
C GLU A 25 -4.19 -2.16 9.20
N LEU A 26 -3.90 -0.85 9.18
CA LEU A 26 -2.98 -0.21 8.25
C LEU A 26 -1.60 -0.87 8.29
N ARG A 27 -1.07 -1.14 9.49
CA ARG A 27 0.23 -1.80 9.64
C ARG A 27 0.23 -3.22 9.06
N LEU A 28 -0.88 -3.96 9.15
CA LEU A 28 -1.02 -5.26 8.52
C LEU A 28 -1.03 -5.12 6.99
N LEU A 29 -1.77 -4.15 6.46
CA LEU A 29 -1.83 -3.88 5.02
C LEU A 29 -0.44 -3.53 4.45
N LEU A 30 0.36 -2.76 5.18
CA LEU A 30 1.75 -2.44 4.79
C LEU A 30 2.65 -3.68 4.76
N ILE A 31 2.54 -4.58 5.74
CA ILE A 31 3.29 -5.84 5.71
C ILE A 31 2.87 -6.69 4.51
N ILE A 32 1.57 -6.80 4.25
CA ILE A 32 1.05 -7.50 3.06
C ILE A 32 1.62 -6.87 1.79
N SER A 33 1.65 -5.53 1.69
CA SER A 33 2.23 -4.82 0.56
C SER A 33 3.70 -5.13 0.37
N SER A 34 4.48 -5.11 1.45
CA SER A 34 5.91 -5.42 1.41
C SER A 34 6.18 -6.85 0.93
N LEU A 35 5.44 -7.82 1.46
CA LEU A 35 5.56 -9.22 1.04
C LEU A 35 5.11 -9.44 -0.40
N SER A 36 4.11 -8.68 -0.86
CA SER A 36 3.62 -8.74 -2.24
C SER A 36 4.61 -8.12 -3.23
N ALA A 37 5.49 -7.20 -2.80
CA ALA A 37 6.47 -6.57 -3.69
C ALA A 37 7.47 -7.57 -4.29
N LYS A 38 7.68 -8.72 -3.65
CA LYS A 38 8.62 -9.76 -4.13
C LYS A 38 8.03 -10.65 -5.22
N GLU A 39 6.76 -11.08 -5.08
CA GLU A 39 6.15 -12.11 -5.93
C GLU A 39 4.82 -11.69 -6.56
N GLY A 40 4.42 -10.42 -6.39
CA GLY A 40 3.11 -9.89 -6.76
C GLY A 40 1.98 -10.24 -5.78
N TYR A 41 2.23 -11.18 -4.86
CA TYR A 41 1.25 -11.70 -3.90
C TYR A 41 1.88 -11.98 -2.55
N CYS A 42 1.07 -11.95 -1.50
CA CYS A 42 1.49 -12.37 -0.17
C CYS A 42 0.98 -13.78 0.14
N TYR A 43 1.91 -14.69 0.46
CA TYR A 43 1.64 -16.07 0.89
C TYR A 43 1.73 -16.27 2.41
N ALA A 44 1.94 -15.21 3.18
CA ALA A 44 2.10 -15.33 4.62
C ALA A 44 0.82 -15.86 5.28
N ASN A 45 1.02 -16.86 6.15
CA ASN A 45 -0.03 -17.37 7.01
C ASN A 45 -0.33 -16.38 8.15
N ASN A 46 -1.45 -16.60 8.83
CA ASN A 46 -1.89 -15.69 9.90
C ASN A 46 -0.91 -15.67 11.08
N ASP A 47 -0.25 -16.79 11.40
CA ASP A 47 0.67 -16.91 12.53
C ASP A 47 1.96 -16.11 12.30
N TYR A 48 2.48 -16.12 11.07
CA TYR A 48 3.62 -15.29 10.68
C TYR A 48 3.29 -13.80 10.83
N LEU A 49 2.15 -13.38 10.29
CA LEU A 49 1.71 -11.97 10.36
C LEU A 49 1.45 -11.54 11.81
N ALA A 50 0.85 -12.43 12.60
CA ALA A 50 0.59 -12.23 14.03
C ALA A 50 1.91 -12.00 14.79
N GLY A 51 2.93 -12.82 14.54
CA GLY A 51 4.25 -12.66 15.13
C GLY A 51 4.91 -11.33 14.76
N LYS A 52 4.79 -10.87 13.51
CA LYS A 52 5.36 -9.57 13.08
C LYS A 52 4.63 -8.37 13.67
N LEU A 53 3.34 -8.51 13.97
CA LEU A 53 2.51 -7.43 14.52
C LEU A 53 2.42 -7.45 16.04
N ASN A 54 2.93 -8.49 16.71
CA ASN A 54 2.63 -8.80 18.11
C ASN A 54 1.11 -8.82 18.36
N LYS A 55 0.39 -9.55 17.51
CA LYS A 55 -1.06 -9.73 17.55
C LYS A 55 -1.40 -11.22 17.59
N THR A 56 -2.68 -11.55 17.76
CA THR A 56 -3.15 -12.94 17.68
C THR A 56 -3.50 -13.31 16.25
N SER A 57 -3.40 -14.61 15.93
CA SER A 57 -3.84 -15.15 14.62
C SER A 57 -5.33 -14.86 14.34
N VAL A 58 -6.15 -14.82 15.41
CA VAL A 58 -7.56 -14.43 15.36
C VAL A 58 -7.72 -12.97 14.93
N TRP A 59 -6.95 -12.05 15.53
CA TRP A 59 -6.96 -10.64 15.14
C TRP A 59 -6.57 -10.47 13.66
N VAL A 60 -5.54 -11.19 13.20
CA VAL A 60 -5.11 -11.16 11.79
C VAL A 60 -6.23 -11.65 10.86
N SER A 61 -6.91 -12.74 11.21
CA SER A 61 -8.04 -13.26 10.42
C SER A 61 -9.17 -12.23 10.29
N SER A 62 -9.55 -11.60 11.41
CA SER A 62 -10.55 -10.53 11.44
C SER A 62 -10.12 -9.31 10.62
N ALA A 63 -8.86 -8.88 10.77
CA ALA A 63 -8.30 -7.76 10.04
C ALA A 63 -8.25 -8.02 8.53
N ILE A 64 -7.87 -9.22 8.08
CA ILE A 64 -7.89 -9.61 6.67
C ILE A 64 -9.32 -9.59 6.13
N SER A 65 -10.28 -10.11 6.90
CA SER A 65 -11.69 -10.10 6.50
C SER A 65 -12.22 -8.67 6.35
N LYS A 66 -11.82 -7.76 7.24
CA LYS A 66 -12.16 -6.34 7.19
C LYS A 66 -11.52 -5.63 5.98
N LEU A 67 -10.22 -5.86 5.74
CA LEU A 67 -9.51 -5.30 4.58
C LEU A 67 -10.11 -5.79 3.25
N LYS A 68 -10.52 -7.06 3.18
CA LYS A 68 -11.23 -7.62 2.03
C LYS A 68 -12.59 -6.96 1.84
N LYS A 69 -13.37 -6.82 2.91
CA LYS A 69 -14.70 -6.17 2.88
C LYS A 69 -14.64 -4.75 2.33
N TYR A 70 -13.59 -3.99 2.67
CA TYR A 70 -13.42 -2.62 2.19
C TYR A 70 -12.68 -2.50 0.84
N GLY A 71 -12.33 -3.62 0.19
CA GLY A 71 -11.77 -3.60 -1.16
C GLY A 71 -10.29 -3.21 -1.24
N TYR A 72 -9.51 -3.39 -0.18
CA TYR A 72 -8.05 -3.20 -0.25
C TYR A 72 -7.33 -4.43 -0.76
N ILE A 73 -7.86 -5.62 -0.44
CA ILE A 73 -7.23 -6.89 -0.76
C ILE A 73 -8.24 -7.90 -1.29
N GLU A 74 -7.72 -8.83 -2.08
CA GLU A 74 -8.41 -10.06 -2.47
C GLU A 74 -7.67 -11.28 -1.90
N THR A 75 -8.40 -12.35 -1.60
CA THR A 75 -7.82 -13.60 -1.08
C THR A 75 -8.22 -14.77 -1.96
N GLU A 76 -7.25 -15.51 -2.46
CA GLU A 76 -7.45 -16.71 -3.27
C GLU A 76 -6.89 -17.93 -2.52
N LEU A 77 -7.70 -18.98 -2.36
CA LEU A 77 -7.29 -20.22 -1.70
C LEU A 77 -6.79 -21.21 -2.74
N GLN A 78 -5.57 -21.68 -2.57
CA GLN A 78 -5.03 -22.79 -3.34
C GLN A 78 -5.32 -24.10 -2.61
N LYS A 79 -5.91 -25.04 -3.33
CA LYS A 79 -6.29 -26.35 -2.80
C LYS A 79 -5.61 -27.44 -3.61
N PHE A 80 -5.19 -28.50 -2.92
CA PHE A 80 -4.79 -29.76 -3.52
C PHE A 80 -5.76 -30.84 -3.04
N GLY A 81 -6.69 -31.23 -3.91
CA GLY A 81 -7.85 -32.04 -3.51
C GLY A 81 -8.72 -31.32 -2.48
N ALA A 82 -8.98 -31.98 -1.34
CA ALA A 82 -9.75 -31.41 -0.24
C ALA A 82 -8.93 -30.51 0.71
N VAL A 83 -7.59 -30.49 0.58
CA VAL A 83 -6.69 -29.80 1.51
C VAL A 83 -6.34 -28.42 0.98
N VAL A 84 -6.52 -27.39 1.80
CA VAL A 84 -6.02 -26.03 1.51
C VAL A 84 -4.52 -26.04 1.73
N THR A 85 -3.75 -25.87 0.65
CA THR A 85 -2.28 -25.88 0.71
C THR A 85 -1.70 -24.49 0.96
N ASN A 86 -2.31 -23.46 0.37
CA ASN A 86 -1.83 -22.09 0.53
C ASN A 86 -2.95 -21.05 0.32
N ARG A 87 -2.69 -19.81 0.74
CA ARG A 87 -3.51 -18.63 0.46
C ARG A 87 -2.66 -17.58 -0.24
N LYS A 88 -3.18 -17.02 -1.33
CA LYS A 88 -2.66 -15.80 -1.93
C LYS A 88 -3.47 -14.62 -1.45
N ILE A 89 -2.80 -13.55 -1.06
CA ILE A 89 -3.42 -12.23 -0.82
C ILE A 89 -2.92 -11.28 -1.91
N LYS A 90 -3.85 -10.66 -2.63
CA LYS A 90 -3.57 -9.70 -3.71
C LYS A 90 -3.95 -8.28 -3.25
N LEU A 91 -3.16 -7.28 -3.61
CA LEU A 91 -3.52 -5.88 -3.40
C LEU A 91 -4.37 -5.39 -4.58
N LEU A 92 -5.56 -4.87 -4.29
CA LEU A 92 -6.45 -4.39 -5.36
C LEU A 92 -5.98 -3.07 -5.98
N ALA A 93 -5.28 -2.22 -5.21
CA ALA A 93 -4.74 -0.96 -5.72
C ALA A 93 -3.62 -1.12 -6.77
N LEU A 94 -3.05 -2.33 -6.92
CA LEU A 94 -2.05 -2.62 -7.94
C LEU A 94 -2.66 -3.20 -9.24
N ASN A 95 -3.94 -3.56 -9.20
CA ASN A 95 -4.66 -4.06 -10.37
C ASN A 95 -5.19 -2.84 -11.14
N ASN A 96 -4.37 -2.31 -12.03
CA ASN A 96 -4.61 -1.07 -12.80
C ASN A 96 -5.77 -1.11 -13.80
N GLU A 97 -6.56 -2.18 -13.87
CA GLU A 97 -7.59 -2.35 -14.91
C GLU A 97 -8.89 -1.56 -14.62
N GLU A 98 -9.17 -1.21 -13.36
CA GLU A 98 -10.44 -0.58 -12.97
C GLU A 98 -10.33 0.51 -11.89
N GLN A 99 -9.18 1.17 -11.73
CA GLN A 99 -9.20 2.41 -10.93
C GLN A 99 -9.99 3.45 -11.74
N PRO A 100 -11.22 3.85 -11.35
CA PRO A 100 -11.81 5.04 -11.96
C PRO A 100 -10.78 6.17 -11.78
N PRO A 101 -10.54 7.00 -12.81
CA PRO A 101 -9.64 8.14 -12.65
C PRO A 101 -10.06 8.86 -11.38
N LEU A 102 -9.09 9.15 -10.51
CA LEU A 102 -9.27 9.99 -9.32
C LEU A 102 -10.03 11.24 -9.77
N LYS A 103 -11.36 11.24 -9.63
CA LYS A 103 -12.16 12.44 -9.77
C LYS A 103 -11.87 13.22 -8.51
N ASN A 104 -10.75 13.92 -8.49
CA ASN A 104 -10.61 15.08 -7.63
C ASN A 104 -11.81 15.97 -7.97
N PRO A 105 -12.72 16.29 -7.05
CA PRO A 105 -13.53 17.48 -7.21
C PRO A 105 -12.61 18.67 -6.91
N LEU A 106 -11.63 18.88 -7.78
CA LEU A 106 -11.12 20.22 -8.02
C LEU A 106 -12.11 20.81 -9.01
N THR A 107 -13.17 21.43 -8.50
CA THR A 107 -13.72 22.60 -9.16
C THR A 107 -12.62 23.67 -9.12
N ALA A 108 -11.64 23.52 -9.99
CA ALA A 108 -10.75 24.59 -10.39
C ALA A 108 -11.42 25.23 -11.60
N ASP A 109 -11.81 26.49 -11.43
CA ASP A 109 -12.49 27.31 -12.40
C ASP A 109 -11.73 27.35 -13.72
N LYS A 110 -12.48 27.36 -14.83
CA LYS A 110 -11.99 27.17 -16.21
C LYS A 110 -11.25 28.38 -16.78
N GLU A 111 -10.36 29.01 -16.04
CA GLU A 111 -9.63 30.19 -16.52
C GLU A 111 -8.13 30.13 -16.18
N ASN A 112 -7.35 29.28 -16.88
CA ASN A 112 -5.99 29.65 -17.35
C ASN A 112 -5.24 28.59 -18.20
N LEU A 113 -5.91 27.90 -19.13
CA LEU A 113 -5.22 26.95 -20.03
C LEU A 113 -4.33 27.62 -21.10
N ASN A 114 -4.30 28.96 -21.19
CA ASN A 114 -3.57 29.68 -22.23
C ASN A 114 -2.21 30.25 -21.80
N ALA A 115 -1.76 30.06 -20.54
CA ALA A 115 -0.46 30.56 -20.09
C ALA A 115 0.70 29.53 -20.18
N VAL A 116 0.43 28.27 -20.50
CA VAL A 116 1.41 27.15 -20.36
C VAL A 116 2.13 26.81 -21.69
N LYS A 117 1.79 27.46 -22.82
CA LYS A 117 2.33 27.07 -24.13
C LYS A 117 3.55 27.85 -24.64
N GLU A 118 4.05 28.86 -23.93
CA GLU A 118 5.13 29.72 -24.46
C GLU A 118 6.54 29.48 -23.91
N ASN A 119 6.78 28.56 -22.96
CA ASN A 119 8.11 28.44 -22.32
C ASN A 119 8.81 27.07 -22.43
N PHE A 120 8.48 26.24 -23.41
CA PHE A 120 9.29 25.05 -23.73
C PHE A 120 10.39 25.39 -24.73
N ASN A 121 11.37 26.19 -24.31
CA ASN A 121 12.67 26.36 -24.99
C ASN A 121 13.72 26.78 -23.96
N GLY A 122 13.92 25.94 -22.94
CA GLY A 122 15.00 26.11 -21.97
C GLY A 122 15.51 24.74 -21.55
N ASP A 123 16.81 24.52 -21.73
CA ASP A 123 17.51 23.26 -21.54
C ASP A 123 17.40 22.83 -20.07
N ALA A 124 16.79 21.68 -19.80
CA ALA A 124 16.54 21.22 -18.43
C ALA A 124 17.83 20.70 -17.78
N GLU A 125 18.46 21.53 -16.94
CA GLU A 125 19.42 21.04 -15.95
C GLU A 125 18.69 20.19 -14.90
N ILE A 126 19.17 18.97 -14.70
CA ILE A 126 18.62 18.01 -13.74
C ILE A 126 19.00 18.49 -12.34
N PHE A 127 18.06 19.10 -11.61
CA PHE A 127 18.24 19.42 -10.19
C PHE A 127 18.00 18.16 -9.34
N GLU A 128 19.07 17.56 -8.81
CA GLU A 128 18.95 16.55 -7.76
C GLU A 128 18.73 17.24 -6.40
N PRO A 129 17.60 17.01 -5.71
CA PRO A 129 17.35 17.63 -4.42
C PRO A 129 18.24 17.00 -3.33
N PRO A 130 18.83 17.82 -2.42
CA PRO A 130 19.67 17.31 -1.36
C PRO A 130 18.83 16.64 -0.27
N TYR A 131 19.14 15.39 0.01
CA TYR A 131 18.59 14.59 1.10
C TYR A 131 18.99 15.23 2.46
N ASN A 132 18.02 15.73 3.25
CA ASN A 132 17.97 15.69 4.74
C ASN A 132 17.07 16.79 5.34
N VAL A 133 15.88 16.46 5.88
CA VAL A 133 15.28 17.06 7.10
C VAL A 133 14.06 16.18 7.49
N CYS A 134 13.73 15.79 8.74
CA CYS A 134 14.02 16.36 10.05
C CYS A 134 14.05 15.23 11.12
N ALA A 135 15.11 15.16 11.92
CA ALA A 135 14.99 14.70 13.31
C ALA A 135 14.77 15.94 14.18
N ARG A 136 13.56 16.12 14.73
CA ARG A 136 13.33 17.07 15.84
C ARG A 136 13.50 16.30 17.14
N ASN A 137 14.71 16.34 17.70
CA ASN A 137 14.90 16.01 19.10
C ASN A 137 14.51 17.25 19.92
N ASN A 138 13.37 17.17 20.61
CA ASN A 138 13.04 18.08 21.70
C ASN A 138 13.69 17.53 22.97
N ASN A 139 14.63 18.26 23.55
CA ASN A 139 14.97 18.16 24.97
C ASN A 139 15.08 19.58 25.52
N ASN A 140 14.26 19.87 26.51
CA ASN A 140 14.26 21.08 27.33
C ASN A 140 14.90 20.73 28.67
#